data_AF-A0A7C4XQW5-F1
#
_entry.id   AF-A0A7C4XQW5-F1
#
_cell.length_a   1.000
_cell.length_b   1.000
_cell.length_c   1.000
_cell.angle_alpha   90.00
_cell.angle_beta   90.00
_cell.angle_gamma   90.00
#
_symmetry.space_group_name_H-M   'P 1'
#
loop_
_entity.id
_entity.type
_entity.pdbx_description
1 polymer ?
#
loop_
_entity_poly.entity_id
_entity_poly.type
_entity_poly.pdbx_seq_one_letter_code
_entity_poly.pdbx_strand_id
1 'polypeptide(L)'
;MQQNNKRIDLALVSGKKGVLALSKDGLTFTPRRGTPFLIKISEIGSLSYRKTALTTSTLYINDLEITVCRAHLWAADIEGLRAK
;
A
#
# COMPACT_ATOMS: atom_id res chain seq x y z
N MET A 1 18.00 8.88 -10.49
CA MET A 1 17.54 7.48 -10.46
C MET A 1 16.02 7.50 -10.38
N GLN A 2 15.32 7.18 -11.47
CA GLN A 2 13.85 7.20 -11.49
C GLN A 2 13.34 5.95 -10.78
N GLN A 3 12.74 6.11 -9.60
CA GLN A 3 11.98 5.04 -8.96
C GLN A 3 10.75 4.76 -9.83
N ASN A 4 10.79 3.66 -10.58
CA ASN A 4 9.70 3.27 -11.47
C ASN A 4 8.59 2.62 -10.63
N ASN A 5 7.80 3.47 -9.96
CA ASN A 5 6.71 3.02 -9.09
C ASN A 5 5.60 2.41 -9.94
N LYS A 6 5.26 1.15 -9.67
CA LYS A 6 4.18 0.41 -10.34
C LYS A 6 2.82 1.04 -10.06
N ARG A 7 2.65 1.66 -8.88
CA ARG A 7 1.43 2.35 -8.46
C ARG A 7 1.74 3.44 -7.45
N ILE A 8 1.01 4.56 -7.52
CA ILE A 8 1.04 5.65 -6.55
C ILE A 8 -0.40 6.14 -6.33
N ASP A 9 -0.81 6.35 -5.09
CA ASP A 9 -2.12 6.92 -4.75
C ASP A 9 -2.08 7.63 -3.39
N LEU A 10 -3.12 8.41 -3.10
CA LEU A 10 -3.36 8.93 -1.76
C LEU A 10 -3.89 7.83 -0.85
N ALA A 11 -3.35 7.79 0.37
CA ALA A 11 -3.72 6.80 1.36
C ALA A 11 -3.92 7.42 2.74
N LEU A 12 -4.68 6.69 3.56
CA LEU A 12 -4.84 6.92 4.99
C LEU A 12 -4.26 5.71 5.73
N VAL A 13 -3.27 5.93 6.59
CA VAL A 13 -2.66 4.90 7.43
C VAL A 13 -2.73 5.36 8.88
N SER A 14 -3.40 4.58 9.73
CA SER A 14 -3.60 4.92 11.17
C SER A 14 -4.06 6.38 11.39
N GLY A 15 -5.02 6.84 10.57
CA GLY A 15 -5.55 8.21 10.62
C GLY A 15 -4.68 9.29 9.96
N LYS A 16 -3.46 8.97 9.48
CA LYS A 16 -2.57 9.92 8.81
C LYS A 16 -2.75 9.87 7.30
N LYS A 17 -2.95 11.03 6.68
CA LYS A 17 -2.99 11.20 5.22
C LYS A 17 -1.57 11.24 4.64
N GLY A 18 -1.35 10.52 3.56
CA GLY A 18 -0.07 10.47 2.87
C GLY A 18 -0.16 9.94 1.45
N VAL A 19 1.00 9.78 0.84
CA VAL A 19 1.17 9.12 -0.46
C VAL A 19 1.62 7.69 -0.20
N LEU A 20 0.94 6.73 -0.80
CA LEU A 20 1.37 5.34 -0.86
C LEU A 20 1.94 5.07 -2.25
N ALA A 21 3.10 4.42 -2.30
CA ALA A 21 3.76 4.03 -3.53
C ALA A 21 4.16 2.56 -3.45
N LEU A 22 3.91 1.81 -4.52
CA LEU A 22 4.35 0.44 -4.68
C LEU A 22 5.47 0.40 -5.72
N SER A 23 6.64 -0.12 -5.31
CA SER A 23 7.76 -0.43 -6.18
C SER A 23 8.05 -1.93 -6.15
N LYS A 24 9.11 -2.37 -6.84
CA LYS A 24 9.58 -3.77 -6.74
C LYS A 24 10.11 -4.10 -5.34
N ASP A 25 10.68 -3.12 -4.65
CA ASP A 25 11.30 -3.32 -3.34
C ASP A 25 10.24 -3.45 -2.24
N GLY A 26 9.13 -2.73 -2.38
CA GLY A 26 8.09 -2.72 -1.37
C GLY A 26 7.05 -1.62 -1.51
N LEU A 27 6.30 -1.48 -0.43
CA LEU A 27 5.29 -0.47 -0.24
C LEU A 27 5.83 0.65 0.63
N THR A 28 6.00 1.83 0.05
CA THR A 28 6.44 3.04 0.76
C THR A 28 5.23 3.90 1.08
N PHE A 29 5.08 4.27 2.35
CA PHE A 29 4.13 5.30 2.77
C PHE A 29 4.86 6.56 3.23
N THR A 30 4.52 7.68 2.61
CA THR A 30 5.05 9.00 2.92
C THR A 30 3.92 9.86 3.49
N PRO A 31 3.82 10.02 4.82
CA PRO A 31 2.78 10.86 5.41
C PRO A 31 3.02 12.34 5.07
N ARG A 32 1.96 13.15 5.06
CA ARG A 32 2.11 14.61 4.94
C ARG A 32 2.91 15.24 6.09
N ARG A 33 2.88 14.60 7.26
CA ARG A 33 3.62 14.98 8.47
C ARG A 33 4.12 13.73 9.20
N GLY A 34 5.39 13.74 9.59
CA GLY A 34 6.05 12.62 10.27
C GLY A 34 6.99 11.85 9.34
N THR A 35 7.42 10.69 9.81
CA THR A 35 8.45 9.88 9.15
C THR A 35 7.85 8.92 8.14
N PRO A 36 8.37 8.84 6.91
CA PRO A 36 8.02 7.79 5.96
C PRO A 36 8.44 6.41 6.46
N PHE A 37 7.77 5.37 5.98
CA PHE A 37 8.20 3.99 6.21
C PHE A 37 8.09 3.16 4.93
N LEU A 38 8.82 2.06 4.91
CA LEU A 38 8.83 1.06 3.84
C LEU A 38 8.49 -0.30 4.45
N ILE A 39 7.56 -1.01 3.82
CA ILE A 39 7.32 -2.43 4.05
C ILE A 39 7.87 -3.17 2.84
N LYS A 40 8.91 -3.98 3.01
CA LYS A 40 9.46 -4.74 1.89
C LYS A 40 8.46 -5.80 1.44
N ILE A 41 8.43 -6.13 0.14
CA ILE A 41 7.56 -7.21 -0.36
C ILE A 41 7.81 -8.53 0.39
N SER A 42 9.08 -8.82 0.73
CA SER A 42 9.48 -9.99 1.50
C SER A 42 8.97 -10.03 2.94
N GLU A 43 8.59 -8.89 3.52
CA GLU A 43 8.11 -8.74 4.90
C GLU A 43 6.57 -8.78 4.98
N ILE A 44 5.88 -8.86 3.84
CA ILE A 44 4.41 -8.98 3.78
C ILE A 44 4.05 -10.45 4.00
N GLY A 45 3.71 -10.78 5.25
CA GLY A 45 3.26 -12.11 5.66
C GLY A 45 1.78 -12.33 5.37
N SER A 46 0.93 -11.35 5.71
CA SER A 46 -0.51 -11.39 5.42
C SER A 46 -0.93 -10.21 4.55
N LEU A 47 -1.83 -10.49 3.61
CA LEU A 47 -2.38 -9.52 2.68
C LEU A 47 -3.87 -9.80 2.48
N SER A 48 -4.72 -8.84 2.79
CA SER A 48 -6.14 -8.92 2.50
C SER A 48 -6.71 -7.55 2.19
N TYR A 49 -7.95 -7.48 1.70
CA TYR A 49 -8.61 -6.22 1.45
C TYR A 49 -10.10 -6.31 1.75
N ARG A 50 -10.68 -5.18 2.15
CA ARG A 50 -12.13 -5.00 2.30
C ARG A 50 -12.58 -3.91 1.36
N LYS A 51 -13.45 -4.28 0.41
CA LYS A 51 -14.17 -3.30 -0.40
C LYS A 51 -15.20 -2.60 0.48
N THR A 52 -15.27 -1.28 0.40
CA THR A 52 -16.40 -0.52 0.94
C THR A 52 -17.33 -0.11 -0.20
N ALA A 53 -18.55 0.31 0.11
CA ALA A 53 -19.49 0.83 -0.89
C ALA A 53 -19.03 2.18 -1.51
N LEU A 54 -18.04 2.83 -0.90
CA LEU A 54 -17.43 4.05 -1.42
C LEU A 54 -16.22 3.73 -2.32
N THR A 55 -15.73 4.73 -3.05
CA THR A 55 -14.57 4.61 -3.95
C THR A 55 -13.27 4.19 -3.24
N THR A 56 -13.21 4.40 -1.92
CA THR A 56 -12.11 3.97 -1.06
C THR A 56 -12.35 2.57 -0.48
N SER A 57 -11.30 1.78 -0.37
CA SER A 57 -11.30 0.43 0.17
C SER A 57 -10.14 0.29 1.15
N THR A 58 -10.19 -0.69 2.03
CA THR A 58 -9.13 -0.93 3.01
C THR A 58 -8.26 -2.07 2.55
N LEU A 59 -6.96 -1.85 2.50
CA LEU A 59 -5.91 -2.84 2.32
C LEU A 59 -5.33 -3.16 3.71
N TYR A 60 -5.25 -4.44 4.05
CA TYR A 60 -4.63 -4.91 5.28
C TYR A 60 -3.33 -5.61 4.92
N ILE A 61 -2.22 -5.14 5.48
CA ILE A 61 -0.88 -5.71 5.28
C ILE A 61 -0.29 -5.99 6.66
N ASN A 62 -0.07 -7.26 6.98
CA ASN A 62 0.24 -7.67 8.34
C ASN A 62 -0.83 -7.10 9.30
N ASP A 63 -0.43 -6.37 10.34
CA ASP A 63 -1.34 -5.70 11.28
C ASP A 63 -1.67 -4.25 10.89
N LEU A 64 -1.25 -3.81 9.70
CA LEU A 64 -1.42 -2.43 9.25
C LEU A 64 -2.68 -2.26 8.40
N GLU A 65 -3.53 -1.32 8.82
CA GLU A 65 -4.69 -0.87 8.05
C GLU A 65 -4.35 0.33 7.16
N ILE A 66 -4.59 0.18 5.86
CA ILE A 66 -4.32 1.20 4.85
C ILE A 66 -5.59 1.45 4.03
N THR A 67 -6.23 2.60 4.19
CA THR A 67 -7.36 2.99 3.31
C THR A 67 -6.84 3.66 2.05
N VAL A 68 -7.18 3.10 0.89
CA VAL A 68 -6.77 3.55 -0.45
C VAL A 68 -7.88 3.37 -1.48
N CYS A 69 -7.83 4.11 -2.58
CA CYS A 69 -8.69 3.79 -3.72
C CYS A 69 -8.33 2.42 -4.28
N ARG A 70 -9.37 1.62 -4.59
CA ARG A 70 -9.23 0.34 -5.30
C ARG A 70 -8.22 -0.63 -4.65
N ALA A 71 -8.30 -0.83 -3.32
CA ALA A 71 -7.40 -1.72 -2.56
C ALA A 71 -7.21 -3.13 -3.16
N HIS A 72 -8.22 -3.68 -3.85
CA HIS A 72 -8.11 -4.96 -4.54
C HIS A 72 -7.03 -4.97 -5.65
N LEU A 73 -6.83 -3.85 -6.36
CA LEU A 73 -5.76 -3.74 -7.36
C LEU A 73 -4.38 -3.67 -6.70
N TRP A 74 -4.29 -3.00 -5.56
CA TRP A 74 -3.06 -2.99 -4.76
C TRP A 74 -2.69 -4.40 -4.30
N ALA A 75 -3.66 -5.16 -3.78
CA ALA A 75 -3.43 -6.54 -3.38
C ALA A 75 -2.96 -7.41 -4.55
N ALA A 76 -3.62 -7.32 -5.71
CA ALA A 76 -3.20 -8.05 -6.91
C ALA A 76 -1.79 -7.66 -7.37
N ASP A 77 -1.46 -6.36 -7.31
CA ASP A 77 -0.13 -5.88 -7.71
C ASP A 77 0.98 -6.37 -6.77
N ILE A 78 0.71 -6.46 -5.47
CA ILE A 78 1.64 -6.99 -4.46
C ILE A 78 1.82 -8.50 -4.64
N GLU A 79 0.74 -9.26 -4.81
CA GLU A 79 0.84 -10.71 -5.10
C GLU A 79 1.65 -10.99 -6.37
N GLY A 80 1.42 -10.21 -7.43
CA GLY A 80 2.22 -10.32 -8.66
C GLY A 80 3.69 -9.95 -8.50
N LEU A 81 4.07 -9.26 -7.42
CA LEU A 81 5.47 -9.02 -7.05
C LEU A 81 6.03 -10.13 -6.13
N ARG A 82 5.21 -10.73 -5.27
CA ARG A 82 5.59 -11.88 -4.43
C ARG A 82 5.86 -13.15 -5.24
N ALA A 83 5.15 -13.32 -6.35
CA ALA A 83 5.26 -14.50 -7.21
C ALA A 83 6.46 -14.48 -8.18
N LYS A 84 7.31 -13.44 -8.12
CA LYS A 84 8.50 -13.27 -8.97
C LYS A 84 9.77 -13.42 -8.16
#